data_AF-A0A3N5YBE5-F1
#
_entry.id   AF-A0A3N5YBE5-F1
#
_cell.length_a   1.000
_cell.length_b   1.000
_cell.length_c   1.000
_cell.angle_alpha   90.00
_cell.angle_beta   90.00
_cell.angle_gamma   90.00
#
_symmetry.space_group_name_H-M   'P 1'
#
loop_
_entity.id
_entity.type
_entity.pdbx_description
1 polymer ?
#
loop_
_entity_poly.entity_id
_entity_poly.type
_entity_poly.pdbx_seq_one_letter_code
_entity_poly.pdbx_strand_id
1 'polypeptide(L)'
;RYLHSDITTLERMEIIRDLRLGQFDVLVGINLLREGLDIPEVSLVAILDADKEGFLRSARSLIQTCGRAARNLNGAVILYADSVTPSMRQAMEETARRRAIQEAHNVRNGITPEGIHKAVTETFDFSGEPRSAAAPQVAETPEAFTSPQEMEAQIRSLEREMRAAAQELDFERAVELRDRVKALRRFLVLDAGVDPAYELNGHEQP
;
A
#
# COMPACT_ATOMS: atom_id res chain seq x y z
N ARG A 1 12.63 -10.57 3.01
CA ARG A 1 13.16 -9.44 2.19
C ARG A 1 13.86 -8.41 3.07
N TYR A 2 14.79 -7.62 2.54
CA TYR A 2 15.50 -6.55 3.28
C TYR A 2 14.98 -5.17 2.85
N LEU A 3 14.73 -4.30 3.82
CA LEU A 3 14.28 -2.92 3.62
C LEU A 3 15.41 -1.95 4.01
N HIS A 4 16.04 -1.29 3.03
CA HIS A 4 17.06 -0.26 3.26
C HIS A 4 16.55 1.16 2.96
N SER A 5 17.40 2.15 3.25
CA SER A 5 17.10 3.58 3.16
C SER A 5 16.77 4.05 1.74
N ASP A 6 17.29 3.38 0.72
CA ASP A 6 17.28 3.86 -0.67
C ASP A 6 16.10 3.32 -1.48
N ILE A 7 15.21 2.56 -0.82
CA ILE A 7 14.01 2.00 -1.42
C ILE A 7 12.97 3.12 -1.59
N THR A 8 12.46 3.24 -2.80
CA THR A 8 11.41 4.21 -3.17
C THR A 8 10.11 3.95 -2.41
N THR A 9 9.23 4.94 -2.36
CA THR A 9 7.91 4.77 -1.72
C THR A 9 7.08 3.67 -2.40
N LEU A 10 7.18 3.53 -3.72
CA LEU A 10 6.47 2.52 -4.51
C LEU A 10 6.96 1.11 -4.15
N GLU A 11 8.26 0.85 -4.26
CA GLU A 11 8.86 -0.45 -3.91
C GLU A 11 8.57 -0.84 -2.45
N ARG A 12 8.53 0.14 -1.53
CA ARG A 12 8.14 -0.11 -0.14
C ARG A 12 6.70 -0.60 -0.03
N MET A 13 5.77 -0.02 -0.76
CA MET A 13 4.36 -0.46 -0.76
C MET A 13 4.24 -1.87 -1.35
N GLU A 14 4.99 -2.18 -2.40
CA GLU A 14 5.03 -3.51 -2.99
C GLU A 14 5.56 -4.55 -2.01
N ILE A 15 6.68 -4.28 -1.35
CA ILE A 15 7.25 -5.17 -0.32
C ILE A 15 6.24 -5.40 0.82
N ILE A 16 5.53 -4.36 1.27
CA ILE A 16 4.51 -4.49 2.32
C ILE A 16 3.34 -5.35 1.83
N ARG A 17 2.85 -5.13 0.61
CA ARG A 17 1.79 -5.92 0.01
C ARG A 17 2.20 -7.39 -0.11
N ASP A 18 3.41 -7.66 -0.60
CA ASP A 18 3.92 -9.00 -0.79
C ASP A 18 4.09 -9.74 0.56
N LEU A 19 4.46 -9.03 1.63
CA LEU A 19 4.42 -9.57 3.00
C LEU A 19 2.99 -9.92 3.43
N ARG A 20 2.02 -9.04 3.17
CA ARG A 20 0.60 -9.29 3.50
C ARG A 20 -0.03 -10.43 2.72
N LEU A 21 0.43 -10.64 1.48
CA LEU A 21 0.03 -11.76 0.62
C LEU A 21 0.76 -13.06 0.97
N GLY A 22 1.72 -13.04 1.90
CA GLY A 22 2.49 -14.22 2.29
C GLY A 22 3.50 -14.67 1.22
N GLN A 23 3.91 -13.80 0.30
CA GLN A 23 5.00 -14.12 -0.63
C GLN A 23 6.34 -14.30 0.10
N PHE A 24 6.46 -13.72 1.29
CA PHE A 24 7.51 -14.01 2.25
C PHE A 24 7.00 -13.73 3.66
N ASP A 25 7.59 -14.41 4.65
CA ASP A 25 7.12 -14.35 6.04
C ASP A 25 7.87 -13.33 6.91
N VAL A 26 9.07 -12.91 6.47
CA VAL A 26 9.98 -12.08 7.27
C VAL A 26 10.47 -10.85 6.51
N LEU A 27 10.27 -9.69 7.14
CA LEU A 27 10.83 -8.40 6.74
C LEU A 27 11.91 -7.95 7.72
N VAL A 28 13.11 -7.70 7.21
CA VAL A 28 14.24 -7.20 8.01
C VAL A 28 14.55 -5.78 7.59
N GLY A 29 14.74 -4.86 8.53
CA GLY A 29 15.13 -3.49 8.23
C GLY A 29 15.63 -2.72 9.46
N ILE A 30 16.47 -1.72 9.22
CA ILE A 30 17.12 -0.91 10.27
C ILE A 30 16.13 0.08 10.89
N ASN A 31 15.29 0.68 10.05
CA ASN A 31 14.23 1.57 10.45
C ASN A 31 12.96 1.18 9.70
N LEU A 32 12.27 0.15 10.21
CA LEU A 32 10.95 -0.23 9.73
C LEU A 32 9.88 0.84 10.04
N LEU A 33 10.29 1.95 10.69
CA LEU A 33 9.45 3.05 11.11
C LEU A 33 9.46 4.17 10.06
N ARG A 34 8.52 4.05 9.13
CA ARG A 34 7.73 5.22 8.74
C ARG A 34 6.29 4.99 9.20
N GLU A 35 5.55 6.07 9.37
CA GLU A 35 4.26 6.14 10.08
C GLU A 35 3.17 5.18 9.53
N GLY A 36 3.38 4.55 8.37
CA GLY A 36 2.38 3.75 7.67
C GLY A 36 2.55 2.22 7.65
N LEU A 37 3.47 1.59 8.41
CA LEU A 37 3.51 0.12 8.45
C LEU A 37 2.33 -0.41 9.30
N ASP A 38 1.19 -0.60 8.65
CA ASP A 38 -0.04 -1.18 9.20
C ASP A 38 -0.27 -2.57 8.64
N ILE A 39 0.21 -3.57 9.37
CA ILE A 39 0.20 -4.96 8.94
C ILE A 39 -0.41 -5.81 10.06
N PRO A 40 -1.74 -6.02 10.08
CA PRO A 40 -2.42 -6.84 11.10
C PRO A 40 -1.90 -8.28 11.16
N GLU A 41 -1.29 -8.76 10.08
CA GLU A 41 -0.74 -10.11 9.96
C GLU A 41 0.55 -10.31 10.77
N VAL A 42 1.23 -9.23 11.19
CA VAL A 42 2.46 -9.31 11.98
C VAL A 42 2.15 -9.69 13.43
N SER A 43 2.47 -10.92 13.79
CA SER A 43 2.36 -11.42 15.17
C SER A 43 3.64 -11.27 15.98
N LEU A 44 4.80 -11.08 15.35
CA LEU A 44 6.09 -11.00 16.04
C LEU A 44 6.96 -9.86 15.53
N VAL A 45 7.49 -9.08 16.47
CA VAL A 45 8.53 -8.07 16.20
C VAL A 45 9.77 -8.44 16.99
N ALA A 46 10.89 -8.70 16.30
CA ALA A 46 12.19 -8.95 16.91
C ALA A 46 13.10 -7.73 16.77
N ILE A 47 13.60 -7.22 17.89
CA ILE A 47 14.56 -6.11 17.92
C ILE A 47 15.92 -6.67 18.33
N LEU A 48 16.82 -6.77 17.36
CA LEU A 48 18.22 -7.11 17.60
C LEU A 48 18.97 -5.92 18.20
N ASP A 49 19.99 -6.20 19.02
CA ASP A 49 20.82 -5.17 19.64
C ASP A 49 19.97 -4.11 20.38
N ALA A 50 19.00 -4.56 21.16
CA ALA A 50 18.04 -3.69 21.83
C ALA A 50 18.68 -2.80 22.91
N ASP A 51 19.85 -3.21 23.43
CA ASP A 51 20.62 -2.48 24.43
C ASP A 51 21.62 -1.47 23.87
N LYS A 52 21.77 -1.39 22.55
CA LYS A 52 22.65 -0.42 21.90
C LYS A 52 21.96 0.93 21.81
N GLU A 53 22.05 1.71 22.90
CA GLU A 53 21.39 3.01 22.99
C GLU A 53 21.79 3.97 21.84
N GLY A 54 20.87 4.87 21.51
CA GLY A 54 20.98 5.76 20.36
C GLY A 54 19.60 6.06 19.78
N PHE A 55 19.56 6.73 18.62
CA PHE A 55 18.30 7.17 18.01
C PHE A 55 17.29 6.02 17.80
N LEU A 56 17.74 4.88 17.28
CA LEU A 56 16.90 3.72 16.97
C LEU A 56 16.50 2.89 18.21
N ARG A 57 17.12 3.13 19.36
CA ARG A 57 16.89 2.39 20.61
C ARG A 57 16.48 3.30 21.77
N SER A 58 16.14 4.55 21.48
CA SER A 58 15.50 5.43 22.45
C SER A 58 14.15 4.84 22.90
N ALA A 59 13.69 5.19 24.11
CA ALA A 59 12.40 4.73 24.62
C ALA A 59 11.25 4.97 23.63
N ARG A 60 11.23 6.15 22.97
CA ARG A 60 10.24 6.49 21.94
C ARG A 60 10.30 5.54 20.75
N SER A 61 11.49 5.29 20.22
CA SER A 61 11.69 4.41 19.06
C SER A 61 11.32 2.95 19.37
N LEU A 62 11.69 2.47 20.58
CA LEU A 62 11.30 1.14 21.05
C LEU A 62 9.78 1.02 21.16
N ILE A 63 9.09 1.98 21.80
CA ILE A 63 7.63 1.97 21.92
C ILE A 63 6.95 1.95 20.54
N GLN A 64 7.42 2.76 19.59
CA GLN A 64 6.88 2.78 18.23
C GLN A 64 7.11 1.47 17.47
N THR A 65 8.24 0.80 17.71
CA THR A 65 8.56 -0.50 17.12
C THR A 65 7.70 -1.59 17.73
N CYS A 66 7.55 -1.62 19.06
CA CYS A 66 6.65 -2.55 19.75
C CYS A 66 5.20 -2.41 19.27
N GLY A 67 4.75 -1.17 18.99
CA GLY A 67 3.41 -0.88 18.50
C GLY A 67 3.05 -1.57 17.17
N ARG A 68 4.03 -2.09 16.42
CA ARG A 68 3.77 -2.83 15.18
C ARG A 68 3.14 -4.20 15.43
N ALA A 69 3.44 -4.83 16.56
CA ALA A 69 2.80 -6.08 16.96
C ALA A 69 1.40 -5.87 17.54
N ALA A 70 1.02 -4.64 17.90
CA ALA A 70 -0.20 -4.36 18.66
C ALA A 70 -1.50 -4.52 17.85
N ARG A 71 -1.41 -4.76 16.53
CA ARG A 71 -2.57 -4.99 15.66
C ARG A 71 -2.95 -6.45 15.49
N ASN A 72 -2.16 -7.36 16.06
CA ASN A 72 -2.40 -8.79 16.04
C ASN A 72 -2.77 -9.28 17.44
N LEU A 73 -3.75 -10.19 17.53
CA LEU A 73 -4.17 -10.80 18.80
C LEU A 73 -3.03 -11.53 19.51
N ASN A 74 -2.16 -12.15 18.73
CA ASN A 74 -0.99 -12.89 19.21
C ASN A 74 0.28 -12.03 19.14
N GLY A 75 0.12 -10.71 19.12
CA GLY A 75 1.21 -9.74 19.01
C GLY A 75 2.24 -9.86 20.14
N ALA A 76 3.46 -10.25 19.77
CA ALA A 76 4.59 -10.39 20.66
C ALA A 76 5.79 -9.55 20.19
N VAL A 77 6.62 -9.13 21.15
CA VAL A 77 7.86 -8.41 20.88
C VAL A 77 9.00 -9.10 21.63
N ILE A 78 10.10 -9.37 20.94
CA ILE A 78 11.33 -9.91 21.53
C ILE A 78 12.42 -8.86 21.41
N LEU A 79 13.02 -8.50 22.55
CA LEU A 79 14.18 -7.61 22.63
C LEU A 79 15.42 -8.46 22.89
N TYR A 80 16.30 -8.60 21.89
CA TYR A 80 17.58 -9.27 22.07
C TYR A 80 18.61 -8.27 22.59
N ALA A 81 19.13 -8.51 23.78
CA ALA A 81 20.04 -7.62 24.49
C ALA A 81 20.85 -8.40 25.51
N ASP A 82 22.06 -7.91 25.82
CA ASP A 82 22.89 -8.43 26.91
C ASP A 82 22.45 -7.84 28.27
N SER A 83 21.89 -6.62 28.25
CA SER A 83 21.44 -5.93 29.46
C SER A 83 20.16 -5.12 29.24
N VAL A 84 19.43 -4.81 30.33
CA VAL A 84 18.23 -3.96 30.26
C VAL A 84 18.61 -2.49 30.47
N THR A 85 18.54 -1.69 29.41
CA THR A 85 18.82 -0.24 29.47
C THR A 85 17.66 0.56 30.07
N PRO A 86 17.88 1.82 30.48
CA PRO A 86 16.80 2.71 30.91
C PRO A 86 15.73 2.90 29.82
N SER A 87 16.14 3.04 28.56
CA SER A 87 15.24 3.16 27.41
C SER A 87 14.34 1.92 27.25
N MET A 88 14.92 0.72 27.38
CA MET A 88 14.17 -0.53 27.33
C MET A 88 13.19 -0.64 28.50
N ARG A 89 13.63 -0.33 29.72
CA ARG A 89 12.80 -0.35 30.92
C ARG A 89 11.58 0.54 30.76
N GLN A 90 11.79 1.79 30.36
CA GLN A 90 10.70 2.75 30.13
C GLN A 90 9.72 2.25 29.06
N ALA A 91 10.22 1.67 27.97
CA ALA A 91 9.38 1.13 26.91
C ALA A 91 8.54 -0.07 27.38
N MET A 92 9.13 -1.00 28.15
CA MET A 92 8.43 -2.15 28.72
C MET A 92 7.37 -1.74 29.74
N GLU A 93 7.71 -0.80 30.64
CA GLU A 93 6.78 -0.28 31.66
C GLU A 93 5.60 0.44 31.02
N GLU A 94 5.82 1.30 30.02
CA GLU A 94 4.74 1.99 29.32
C GLU A 94 3.85 1.00 28.53
N THR A 95 4.46 -0.04 27.93
CA THR A 95 3.70 -1.10 27.25
C THR A 95 2.82 -1.88 28.22
N ALA A 96 3.38 -2.29 29.37
CA ALA A 96 2.65 -3.00 30.42
C ALA A 96 1.51 -2.15 31.01
N ARG A 97 1.79 -0.86 31.28
CA ARG A 97 0.79 0.09 31.78
C ARG A 97 -0.39 0.23 30.82
N ARG A 98 -0.13 0.39 29.52
CA ARG A 98 -1.17 0.50 28.50
C ARG A 98 -2.00 -0.78 28.38
N ARG A 99 -1.34 -1.95 28.38
CA ARG A 99 -2.02 -3.25 28.32
C ARG A 99 -2.96 -3.45 29.51
N ALA A 100 -2.49 -3.16 30.73
CA ALA A 100 -3.33 -3.28 31.94
C ALA A 100 -4.59 -2.39 31.87
N ILE A 101 -4.47 -1.15 31.36
CA ILE A 101 -5.61 -0.25 31.17
C ILE A 101 -6.59 -0.81 30.13
N GLN A 102 -6.07 -1.36 29.02
CA GLN A 102 -6.89 -1.95 27.96
C GLN A 102 -7.62 -3.20 28.44
N GLU A 103 -6.95 -4.09 29.16
CA GLU A 103 -7.55 -5.29 29.75
C GLU A 103 -8.64 -4.93 30.76
N ALA A 104 -8.38 -3.99 31.67
CA ALA A 104 -9.36 -3.52 32.63
C ALA A 104 -10.57 -2.83 31.96
N HIS A 105 -10.34 -2.13 30.85
CA HIS A 105 -11.43 -1.57 30.05
C HIS A 105 -12.25 -2.68 29.38
N ASN A 106 -11.58 -3.69 28.80
CA ASN A 106 -12.24 -4.79 28.12
C ASN A 106 -13.13 -5.60 29.07
N VAL A 107 -12.60 -5.97 30.24
CA VAL A 107 -13.36 -6.71 31.27
C VAL A 107 -14.59 -5.91 31.73
N ARG A 108 -14.42 -4.61 32.02
CA ARG A 108 -15.52 -3.76 32.49
C ARG A 108 -16.64 -3.58 31.46
N ASN A 109 -16.32 -3.66 30.17
CA ASN A 109 -17.28 -3.45 29.08
C ASN A 109 -17.68 -4.74 28.36
N GLY A 110 -17.20 -5.92 28.81
CA GLY A 110 -17.48 -7.19 28.14
C GLY A 110 -16.90 -7.29 26.72
N ILE A 111 -15.80 -6.58 26.42
CA ILE A 111 -15.16 -6.57 25.10
C ILE A 111 -14.19 -7.74 25.01
N THR A 112 -14.37 -8.60 24.02
CA THR A 112 -13.37 -9.62 23.66
C THR A 112 -12.47 -9.04 22.56
N PRO A 113 -11.13 -9.06 22.70
CA PRO A 113 -10.24 -8.62 21.64
C PRO A 113 -10.46 -9.45 20.36
N GLU A 114 -10.65 -8.78 19.23
CA GLU A 114 -10.79 -9.39 17.91
C GLU A 114 -9.70 -8.90 16.95
N GLY A 115 -9.29 -9.76 16.03
CA GLY A 115 -8.28 -9.43 15.03
C GLY A 115 -8.86 -8.49 13.96
N ILE A 116 -8.08 -7.49 13.57
CA ILE A 116 -8.47 -6.60 12.48
C ILE A 116 -8.17 -7.29 11.15
N HIS A 117 -9.19 -7.67 10.40
CA HIS A 117 -9.04 -8.13 9.03
C HIS A 117 -9.22 -6.94 8.07
N LYS A 118 -8.10 -6.45 7.54
CA LYS A 118 -8.11 -5.37 6.54
C LYS A 118 -7.92 -5.97 5.16
N ALA A 119 -8.73 -5.58 4.17
CA ALA A 119 -8.49 -6.00 2.80
C ALA A 119 -7.07 -5.60 2.36
N VAL A 120 -6.38 -6.50 1.64
CA VAL A 120 -5.18 -6.14 0.91
C VAL A 120 -5.68 -5.50 -0.37
N THR A 121 -5.69 -4.16 -0.44
CA THR A 121 -6.16 -3.48 -1.64
C THR A 121 -5.23 -3.83 -2.81
N GLU A 122 -5.75 -4.48 -3.84
CA GLU A 122 -4.99 -4.84 -5.06
C GLU A 122 -4.69 -3.64 -5.98
N THR A 123 -4.89 -2.40 -5.51
CA THR A 123 -4.96 -1.19 -6.36
C THR A 123 -3.63 -0.66 -6.88
N PHE A 124 -2.59 -1.48 -6.96
CA PHE A 124 -1.35 -1.09 -7.62
C PHE A 124 -0.98 -2.10 -8.71
N ASP A 125 -1.92 -2.34 -9.62
CA ASP A 125 -1.62 -2.86 -10.95
C ASP A 125 -1.17 -1.67 -11.84
N PHE A 126 0.07 -1.22 -11.60
CA PHE A 126 0.79 -0.31 -12.51
C PHE A 126 1.68 -1.08 -13.49
N SER A 127 1.79 -2.40 -13.34
CA SER A 127 2.24 -3.28 -14.41
C SER A 127 1.20 -3.23 -15.52
N GLY A 128 1.57 -2.69 -16.67
CA GLY A 128 0.78 -2.73 -17.91
C GLY A 128 0.62 -4.15 -18.47
N GLU A 129 0.48 -5.17 -17.64
CA GLU A 129 0.12 -6.52 -18.06
C GLU A 129 -1.34 -6.76 -17.68
N PRO A 130 -2.24 -6.94 -18.66
CA PRO A 130 -3.62 -7.24 -18.35
C PRO A 130 -3.68 -8.62 -17.69
N ARG A 131 -3.91 -8.64 -16.37
CA ARG A 131 -4.48 -9.80 -15.69
C ARG A 131 -5.73 -10.19 -16.49
N SER A 132 -5.72 -11.41 -16.99
CA SER A 132 -6.81 -12.07 -17.71
C SER A 132 -8.05 -12.21 -16.81
N ALA A 133 -8.71 -11.09 -16.51
CA ALA A 133 -10.10 -11.05 -16.16
C ALA A 133 -10.86 -10.96 -17.48
N ALA A 134 -11.79 -11.89 -17.68
CA ALA A 134 -12.61 -12.02 -18.87
C ALA A 134 -12.96 -10.66 -19.46
N ALA A 135 -12.56 -10.43 -20.71
CA ALA A 135 -12.95 -9.27 -21.47
C ALA A 135 -14.47 -9.10 -21.31
N PRO A 136 -14.97 -7.95 -20.80
CA PRO A 136 -16.35 -7.62 -21.07
C PRO A 136 -16.42 -7.54 -22.59
N GLN A 137 -17.20 -8.44 -23.19
CA GLN A 137 -17.61 -8.29 -24.59
C GLN A 137 -18.38 -6.97 -24.66
N VAL A 138 -17.65 -5.89 -24.92
CA VAL A 138 -18.23 -4.67 -25.43
C VAL A 138 -18.63 -5.02 -26.85
N ALA A 139 -19.90 -5.40 -26.99
CA ALA A 139 -20.57 -5.52 -28.26
C ALA A 139 -20.75 -4.12 -28.86
N GLU A 140 -19.66 -3.48 -29.25
CA GLU A 140 -19.66 -2.39 -30.23
C GLU A 140 -18.63 -2.79 -31.28
N THR A 141 -19.16 -3.14 -32.44
CA THR A 141 -18.46 -3.65 -33.62
C THR A 141 -17.27 -2.74 -34.03
N PRO A 142 -16.18 -3.29 -34.62
CA PRO A 142 -15.01 -2.52 -35.07
C PRO A 142 -15.27 -1.53 -36.21
N GLU A 143 -16.53 -1.37 -36.64
CA GLU A 143 -16.93 -0.63 -37.84
C GLU A 143 -17.41 0.81 -37.57
N ALA A 144 -17.38 1.29 -36.33
CA ALA A 144 -17.97 2.58 -35.96
C ALA A 144 -17.00 3.77 -35.79
N PHE A 145 -15.68 3.57 -35.95
CA PHE A 145 -14.70 4.67 -35.85
C PHE A 145 -14.12 5.00 -37.21
N THR A 146 -14.67 6.03 -37.84
CA THR A 146 -14.37 6.42 -39.22
C THR A 146 -13.21 7.41 -39.35
N SER A 147 -12.64 7.92 -38.25
CA SER A 147 -11.37 8.66 -38.27
C SER A 147 -10.70 8.82 -36.89
N PRO A 148 -9.36 8.97 -36.84
CA PRO A 148 -8.63 9.35 -35.62
C PRO A 148 -9.18 10.60 -34.91
N GLN A 149 -9.72 11.54 -35.68
CA GLN A 149 -10.28 12.81 -35.18
C GLN A 149 -11.60 12.61 -34.41
N GLU A 150 -12.44 11.69 -34.85
CA GLU A 150 -13.68 11.30 -34.16
C GLU A 150 -13.37 10.58 -32.83
N MET A 151 -12.34 9.74 -32.83
CA MET A 151 -11.89 9.02 -31.64
C MET A 151 -11.32 9.97 -30.58
N GLU A 152 -10.54 10.98 -30.97
CA GLU A 152 -10.09 12.03 -30.05
C GLU A 152 -11.25 12.85 -29.46
N ALA A 153 -12.26 13.17 -30.27
CA ALA A 153 -13.44 13.89 -29.80
C ALA A 153 -14.21 13.08 -28.76
N GLN A 154 -14.33 11.76 -28.96
CA GLN A 154 -14.95 10.85 -28.01
C GLN A 154 -14.14 10.73 -26.72
N ILE A 155 -12.81 10.62 -26.80
CA ILE A 155 -11.92 10.63 -25.62
C ILE A 155 -12.15 11.91 -24.79
N ARG A 156 -12.20 13.08 -25.43
CA ARG A 156 -12.49 14.35 -24.75
C ARG A 156 -13.88 14.39 -24.10
N SER A 157 -14.87 13.70 -24.67
CA SER A 157 -16.20 13.60 -24.04
C SER A 157 -16.14 12.72 -22.79
N LEU A 158 -15.56 11.53 -22.90
CA LEU A 158 -15.44 10.58 -21.79
C LEU A 158 -14.61 11.14 -20.63
N GLU A 159 -13.57 11.94 -20.92
CA GLU A 159 -12.79 12.63 -19.89
C GLU A 159 -13.59 13.68 -19.12
N ARG A 160 -14.52 14.38 -19.79
CA ARG A 160 -15.41 15.34 -19.14
C ARG A 160 -16.40 14.61 -18.23
N GLU A 161 -16.98 13.51 -18.70
CA GLU A 161 -17.88 12.66 -17.93
C GLU A 161 -17.17 12.03 -16.72
N MET A 162 -15.93 11.59 -16.89
CA MET A 162 -15.11 11.03 -15.80
C MET A 162 -14.85 12.08 -14.71
N ARG A 163 -14.54 13.33 -15.09
CA ARG A 163 -14.36 14.42 -14.13
C ARG A 163 -15.66 14.78 -13.41
N ALA A 164 -16.80 14.74 -14.11
CA ALA A 164 -18.10 14.97 -13.50
C ALA A 164 -18.44 13.88 -12.46
N ALA A 165 -18.27 12.60 -12.82
CA ALA A 165 -18.47 11.49 -11.90
C ALA A 165 -17.57 11.58 -10.66
N ALA A 166 -16.31 11.98 -10.83
CA ALA A 166 -15.39 12.21 -9.71
C ALA A 166 -15.82 13.38 -8.80
N GLN A 167 -16.40 14.45 -9.36
CA GLN A 167 -16.94 15.58 -8.59
C GLN A 167 -18.20 15.19 -7.81
N GLU A 168 -18.99 14.26 -8.34
CA GLU A 168 -20.18 13.71 -7.69
C GLU A 168 -19.88 12.56 -6.70
N LEU A 169 -18.59 12.23 -6.50
CA LEU A 169 -18.12 11.12 -5.66
C LEU A 169 -18.58 9.72 -6.14
N ASP A 170 -18.98 9.60 -7.41
CA ASP A 170 -19.28 8.32 -8.06
C ASP A 170 -17.99 7.70 -8.63
N PHE A 171 -17.21 7.09 -7.74
CA PHE A 171 -15.90 6.56 -8.07
C PHE A 171 -15.94 5.30 -8.93
N GLU A 172 -17.00 4.50 -8.85
CA GLU A 172 -17.17 3.31 -9.69
C GLU A 172 -17.32 3.72 -11.15
N ARG A 173 -18.22 4.68 -11.42
CA ARG A 173 -18.41 5.22 -12.76
C ARG A 173 -17.17 5.93 -13.29
N ALA A 174 -16.44 6.65 -12.44
CA ALA A 174 -15.18 7.29 -12.83
C ALA A 174 -14.10 6.27 -13.26
N VAL A 175 -14.03 5.12 -12.59
CA VAL A 175 -13.10 4.03 -12.94
C VAL A 175 -13.47 3.39 -14.28
N GLU A 176 -14.75 3.10 -14.52
CA GLU A 176 -15.22 2.56 -15.81
C GLU A 176 -14.88 3.50 -16.98
N LEU A 177 -15.15 4.80 -16.81
CA LEU A 177 -14.87 5.82 -17.83
C LEU A 177 -13.36 5.96 -18.11
N ARG A 178 -12.53 5.90 -17.05
CA ARG A 178 -11.07 5.91 -17.18
C ARG A 178 -10.56 4.74 -18.02
N ASP A 179 -11.09 3.54 -17.78
CA ASP A 179 -10.63 2.34 -18.47
C ASP A 179 -11.07 2.33 -19.93
N ARG A 180 -12.26 2.90 -20.24
CA ARG A 180 -12.71 3.15 -21.62
C ARG A 180 -11.84 4.17 -22.35
N VAL A 181 -11.45 5.28 -21.70
CA VAL A 181 -10.51 6.27 -22.26
C VAL A 181 -9.15 5.64 -22.55
N LYS A 182 -8.62 4.83 -21.63
CA LYS A 182 -7.36 4.11 -21.83
C LYS A 182 -7.42 3.12 -22.99
N ALA A 183 -8.54 2.42 -23.18
CA ALA A 183 -8.73 1.53 -24.31
C ALA A 183 -8.68 2.32 -25.63
N LEU A 184 -9.45 3.40 -25.75
CA LEU A 184 -9.49 4.23 -26.97
C LEU A 184 -8.13 4.88 -27.29
N ARG A 185 -7.41 5.39 -26.29
CA ARG A 185 -6.05 5.94 -26.50
C ARG A 185 -5.07 4.88 -27.00
N ARG A 186 -5.13 3.65 -26.49
CA ARG A 186 -4.29 2.55 -26.98
C ARG A 186 -4.60 2.22 -28.44
N PHE A 187 -5.88 2.19 -28.82
CA PHE A 187 -6.27 2.00 -30.22
C PHE A 187 -5.77 3.12 -31.13
N LEU A 188 -5.87 4.38 -30.70
CA LEU A 188 -5.36 5.53 -31.47
C LEU A 188 -3.85 5.46 -31.72
N VAL A 189 -3.07 5.06 -30.70
CA VAL A 189 -1.61 4.91 -30.81
C VAL A 189 -1.22 3.76 -31.75
N LEU A 190 -1.95 2.64 -31.69
CA LEU A 190 -1.72 1.49 -32.56
C LEU A 190 -2.05 1.78 -34.04
N ASP A 191 -3.10 2.57 -34.29
CA ASP A 191 -3.53 2.94 -35.65
C ASP A 191 -2.64 4.03 -36.28
N ALA A 192 -2.04 4.90 -35.46
CA ALA A 192 -1.11 5.94 -35.91
C ALA A 192 0.32 5.44 -36.21
N GLY A 193 0.64 4.17 -35.93
CA GLY A 193 1.97 3.59 -36.18
C GLY A 193 3.10 4.19 -35.33
N VAL A 194 2.78 4.84 -34.20
CA VAL A 194 3.78 5.47 -33.32
C VAL A 194 4.06 4.55 -32.14
N ASP A 195 5.35 4.26 -31.93
CA ASP A 195 5.83 3.45 -30.81
C ASP A 195 5.44 4.10 -29.46
N PRO A 196 4.69 3.40 -28.58
CA PRO A 196 4.22 3.94 -27.30
C PRO A 196 5.35 4.33 -26.33
N ALA A 197 6.61 3.97 -26.62
CA ALA A 197 7.77 4.40 -25.84
C ALA A 197 8.16 5.89 -26.04
N TYR A 198 7.63 6.58 -27.05
CA TYR A 198 8.12 7.90 -27.44
C TYR A 198 7.55 9.09 -26.63
N GLU A 199 6.39 8.96 -25.99
CA GLU A 199 5.78 10.08 -25.22
C GLU A 199 6.08 10.07 -23.72
N LEU A 200 6.65 8.98 -23.17
CA LEU A 200 6.89 8.87 -21.72
C LEU A 200 8.15 9.60 -21.25
N ASN A 201 9.06 9.96 -22.15
CA ASN A 201 10.28 10.70 -21.84
C ASN A 201 10.20 12.11 -22.44
N GLY A 202 9.57 13.02 -21.71
CA GLY A 202 9.60 14.45 -22.02
C GLY A 202 11.04 14.95 -22.15
N HIS A 203 11.46 15.24 -23.38
CA HIS A 203 12.68 15.95 -23.66
C HIS A 203 12.35 17.25 -24.41
N GLU A 204 12.59 18.36 -23.72
CA GLU A 204 12.74 19.69 -24.32
C GLU A 204 13.83 19.63 -25.41
N GLN A 205 13.48 20.04 -26.63
CA GLN A 205 14.47 20.35 -27.66
C GLN A 205 15.00 21.78 -27.43
N PRO A 206 16.27 22.07 -27.77
CA PRO A 206 16.71 23.44 -27.96
C PRO A 206 16.09 24.07 -29.22
#